data_AF-A0A5P0ZGH0-F1
#
_entry.id   AF-A0A5P0ZGH0-F1
#
_cell.length_a   1.000
_cell.length_b   1.000
_cell.length_c   1.000
_cell.angle_alpha   90.00
_cell.angle_beta   90.00
_cell.angle_gamma   90.00
#
_symmetry.space_group_name_H-M   'P 1'
#
loop_
_entity.id
_entity.type
_entity.pdbx_description
1 polymer ?
#
loop_
_entity_poly.entity_id
_entity_poly.type
_entity_poly.pdbx_seq_one_letter_code
_entity_poly.pdbx_strand_id
1 'polypeptide(L)'
;MTKKYKLKLKYTPDELKELKVINNGLVSTITILAKYISKNFHFHALHSKYLRISASEEFDFMADIYNAVMDQVEWPEKLYRVHDKVTDQFIRIEHHQTWWSFNPPNYLKTKQQWLEINPAYEPMLEEVEE
;
A
#
# COMPACT_ATOMS: atom_id res chain seq x y z
N MET A 1 -18.27 3.64 17.00
CA MET A 1 -17.35 3.35 15.89
C MET A 1 -15.94 3.30 16.45
N THR A 2 -15.25 2.17 16.35
CA THR A 2 -13.83 2.11 16.71
C THR A 2 -13.06 2.88 15.64
N LYS A 3 -12.38 3.96 16.03
CA LYS A 3 -11.56 4.75 15.10
C LYS A 3 -10.40 3.86 14.62
N LYS A 4 -10.29 3.63 13.31
CA LYS A 4 -9.16 2.90 12.75
C LYS A 4 -7.87 3.71 12.92
N TYR A 5 -6.77 2.99 13.11
CA TYR A 5 -5.44 3.53 13.35
C TYR A 5 -4.75 3.82 12.02
N LYS A 6 -4.35 5.07 11.81
CA LYS A 6 -3.58 5.46 10.62
C LYS A 6 -2.11 5.15 10.85
N LEU A 7 -1.48 4.44 9.90
CA LEU A 7 -0.04 4.18 9.91
C LEU A 7 0.73 5.50 10.01
N LYS A 8 1.65 5.56 10.97
CA LYS A 8 2.44 6.76 11.26
C LYS A 8 3.66 6.89 10.36
N LEU A 9 4.29 5.77 10.03
CA LEU A 9 5.41 5.76 9.10
C LEU A 9 4.92 5.66 7.65
N LYS A 10 5.74 6.17 6.73
CA LYS A 10 5.53 5.97 5.30
C LYS A 10 6.04 4.59 4.92
N TYR A 11 5.20 3.75 4.34
CA TYR A 11 5.60 2.41 3.90
C TYR A 11 5.71 2.34 2.38
N THR A 12 6.67 1.55 1.90
CA THR A 12 6.74 1.15 0.49
C THR A 12 5.69 0.06 0.21
N PRO A 13 5.39 -0.23 -1.07
CA PRO A 13 4.56 -1.35 -1.47
C PRO A 13 4.88 -2.67 -0.79
N ASP A 14 6.14 -3.08 -0.90
CA ASP A 14 6.62 -4.35 -0.34
C ASP A 14 6.44 -4.39 1.18
N GLU A 15 6.71 -3.28 1.87
CA GLU A 15 6.51 -3.19 3.32
C GLU A 15 5.03 -3.28 3.70
N LEU A 16 4.13 -2.63 2.95
CA LEU A 16 2.67 -2.72 3.16
C LEU A 16 2.15 -4.13 2.91
N LYS A 17 2.66 -4.80 1.87
CA LYS A 17 2.35 -6.19 1.57
C LYS A 17 2.77 -7.10 2.72
N GLU A 18 3.99 -6.93 3.22
CA GLU A 18 4.48 -7.67 4.39
C GLU A 18 3.63 -7.39 5.64
N LEU A 19 3.24 -6.13 5.91
CA LEU A 19 2.35 -5.78 7.01
C LEU A 19 0.97 -6.42 6.88
N LYS A 20 0.42 -6.56 5.67
CA LYS A 20 -0.87 -7.24 5.45
C LYS A 20 -0.77 -8.75 5.67
N VAL A 21 0.36 -9.36 5.31
CA VAL A 21 0.60 -10.79 5.56
C VAL A 21 0.67 -11.08 7.07
N ILE A 22 1.15 -10.13 7.89
CA ILE A 22 1.14 -10.25 9.36
C ILE A 22 -0.26 -10.57 9.90
N ASN A 23 -1.27 -9.84 9.40
CA ASN A 23 -2.66 -9.94 9.87
C ASN A 23 -3.21 -11.37 9.73
N ASN A 24 -2.72 -12.13 8.74
CA ASN A 24 -3.16 -13.50 8.49
C ASN A 24 -2.41 -14.57 9.32
N GLY A 25 -1.45 -14.17 10.17
CA GLY A 25 -0.66 -15.09 10.98
C GLY A 25 -1.31 -15.41 12.33
N LEU A 26 -1.58 -16.70 12.59
CA LEU A 26 -2.02 -17.24 13.90
C LEU A 26 -0.87 -17.24 14.93
N VAL A 27 -0.18 -16.11 15.13
CA VAL A 27 0.97 -16.03 16.03
C VAL A 27 0.81 -14.83 16.96
N SER A 28 1.19 -14.98 18.23
CA SER A 28 1.09 -13.88 19.20
C SER A 28 1.84 -12.63 18.70
N THR A 29 1.31 -11.44 18.98
CA THR A 29 1.90 -10.15 18.60
C THR A 29 3.36 -10.03 19.02
N ILE A 30 3.73 -10.62 20.16
CA ILE A 30 5.11 -10.66 20.67
C ILE A 30 6.01 -11.54 19.79
N THR A 31 5.52 -12.70 19.35
CA THR A 31 6.27 -13.59 18.46
C THR A 31 6.40 -13.01 17.06
N ILE A 32 5.40 -12.26 16.60
CA ILE A 32 5.45 -11.48 15.36
C ILE A 32 6.54 -10.43 15.51
N LEU A 33 6.45 -9.50 16.46
CA LEU A 33 7.48 -8.48 16.69
C LEU A 33 8.89 -9.09 16.80
N ALA A 34 9.05 -10.18 17.55
CA ALA A 34 10.31 -10.91 17.63
C ALA A 34 10.76 -11.49 16.27
N LYS A 35 9.87 -12.09 15.46
CA LYS A 35 10.19 -12.65 14.14
C LYS A 35 10.50 -11.60 13.06
N TYR A 36 9.79 -10.47 13.06
CA TYR A 36 10.05 -9.36 12.13
C TYR A 36 11.37 -8.66 12.43
N ILE A 37 11.70 -8.54 13.72
CA ILE A 37 12.97 -7.93 14.17
C ILE A 37 14.15 -8.93 14.03
N SER A 38 13.93 -10.25 14.09
CA SER A 38 15.01 -11.25 14.18
C SER A 38 15.53 -11.89 12.87
N LYS A 39 15.41 -11.22 11.71
CA LYS A 39 15.90 -11.69 10.39
C LYS A 39 15.10 -12.81 9.71
N ASN A 40 13.77 -12.73 9.67
CA ASN A 40 13.01 -13.63 8.79
C ASN A 40 13.03 -13.12 7.34
N PHE A 41 13.50 -13.92 6.39
CA PHE A 41 13.54 -13.58 4.95
C PHE A 41 12.16 -13.27 4.36
N HIS A 42 11.08 -13.78 4.96
CA HIS A 42 9.72 -13.47 4.52
C HIS A 42 9.32 -12.01 4.75
N PHE A 43 10.04 -11.29 5.61
CA PHE A 43 9.73 -9.91 6.00
C PHE A 43 10.93 -8.99 5.87
N HIS A 44 11.62 -9.15 4.74
CA HIS A 44 12.89 -8.49 4.48
C HIS A 44 12.73 -6.98 4.33
N ALA A 45 11.62 -6.50 3.76
CA ALA A 45 11.36 -5.08 3.56
C ALA A 45 11.17 -4.38 4.91
N LEU A 46 10.33 -4.92 5.79
CA LEU A 46 10.09 -4.38 7.14
C LEU A 46 11.33 -4.48 8.02
N HIS A 47 12.09 -5.57 7.94
CA HIS A 47 13.35 -5.67 8.65
C HIS A 47 14.37 -4.63 8.15
N SER A 48 14.47 -4.42 6.83
CA SER A 48 15.33 -3.39 6.25
C SER A 48 14.91 -1.99 6.66
N LYS A 49 13.60 -1.74 6.80
CA LYS A 49 13.07 -0.49 7.36
C LYS A 49 13.53 -0.31 8.80
N TYR A 50 13.34 -1.31 9.67
CA TYR A 50 13.74 -1.26 11.08
C TYR A 50 15.22 -0.93 11.27
N LEU A 51 16.11 -1.47 10.42
CA LEU A 51 17.54 -1.16 10.48
C LEU A 51 17.88 0.30 10.11
N ARG A 52 16.94 1.03 9.50
CA ARG A 52 17.13 2.39 8.98
C ARG A 52 16.30 3.44 9.74
N ILE A 53 15.31 3.04 10.54
CA ILE A 53 14.53 4.00 11.32
C ILE A 53 15.36 4.60 12.44
N SER A 54 15.09 5.86 12.77
CA SER A 54 15.71 6.52 13.91
C SER A 54 15.16 5.98 15.23
N ALA A 55 15.92 6.13 16.33
CA ALA A 55 15.43 5.79 17.67
C ALA A 55 14.13 6.53 18.05
N SER A 56 13.91 7.73 17.49
CA SER A 56 12.67 8.50 17.66
C SER A 56 11.46 7.90 16.94
N GLU A 57 11.67 7.09 15.90
CA GLU A 57 10.61 6.47 15.10
C GLU A 57 10.33 5.02 15.52
N GLU A 58 11.15 4.44 16.39
CA GLU A 58 11.03 3.04 16.84
C GLU A 58 9.67 2.77 17.49
N PHE A 59 9.19 3.69 18.33
CA PHE A 59 7.87 3.56 18.95
C PHE A 59 6.74 3.55 17.91
N ASP A 60 6.83 4.40 16.89
CA ASP A 60 5.82 4.51 15.83
C ASP A 60 5.82 3.27 14.93
N PHE A 61 7.00 2.72 14.62
CA PHE A 61 7.13 1.45 13.91
C PHE A 61 6.47 0.29 14.67
N MET A 62 6.75 0.18 15.97
CA MET A 62 6.19 -0.87 16.82
C MET A 62 4.67 -0.73 16.95
N ALA A 63 4.16 0.51 17.07
CA ALA A 63 2.74 0.79 17.11
C ALA A 63 2.06 0.43 15.78
N ASP A 64 2.65 0.79 14.63
CA ASP A 64 2.13 0.44 13.31
C ASP A 64 1.99 -1.08 13.14
N ILE A 65 3.03 -1.85 13.50
CA ILE A 65 2.97 -3.33 13.45
C ILE A 65 1.89 -3.87 14.38
N TYR A 66 1.84 -3.41 15.63
CA TYR A 66 0.82 -3.85 16.59
C TYR A 66 -0.60 -3.64 16.05
N ASN A 67 -0.87 -2.44 15.53
CA ASN A 67 -2.19 -2.12 14.99
C ASN A 67 -2.51 -2.94 13.73
N ALA A 68 -1.50 -3.23 12.89
CA ALA A 68 -1.67 -4.09 11.70
C ALA A 68 -2.02 -5.53 12.10
N VAL A 69 -1.37 -6.08 13.13
CA VAL A 69 -1.68 -7.41 13.70
C VAL A 69 -3.11 -7.47 14.23
N MET A 70 -3.57 -6.40 14.87
CA MET A 70 -4.89 -6.36 15.50
C MET A 70 -6.03 -6.04 14.52
N ASP A 71 -5.74 -5.94 13.22
CA ASP A 71 -6.67 -5.50 12.16
C ASP A 71 -7.34 -4.14 12.46
N GLN A 72 -6.61 -3.26 13.16
CA GLN A 72 -7.10 -1.93 13.52
C GLN A 72 -6.64 -0.85 12.55
N VAL A 73 -5.84 -1.19 11.54
CA VAL A 73 -5.22 -0.24 10.62
C VAL A 73 -6.19 0.27 9.55
N GLU A 74 -6.13 1.57 9.31
CA GLU A 74 -6.58 2.20 8.08
C GLU A 74 -5.46 2.09 7.04
N TRP A 75 -5.62 1.14 6.12
CA TRP A 75 -4.65 0.91 5.05
C TRP A 75 -4.70 2.06 4.04
N PRO A 76 -3.56 2.40 3.39
CA PRO A 76 -3.54 3.35 2.29
C PRO A 76 -4.56 2.95 1.22
N GLU A 77 -5.22 3.95 0.63
CA GLU A 77 -6.18 3.71 -0.44
C GLU A 77 -5.52 2.98 -1.60
N LYS A 78 -6.21 1.96 -2.11
CA LYS A 78 -5.78 1.26 -3.32
C LYS A 78 -5.67 2.24 -4.47
N LEU A 79 -4.54 2.19 -5.16
CA LEU A 79 -4.29 2.99 -6.34
C LEU A 79 -4.59 2.16 -7.60
N TYR A 80 -5.09 2.85 -8.61
CA TYR A 80 -5.53 2.27 -9.86
C TYR A 80 -4.88 3.04 -11.00
N ARG A 81 -4.75 2.35 -12.12
CA ARG A 81 -4.55 2.94 -13.45
C ARG A 81 -5.75 2.61 -14.31
N VAL A 82 -5.99 3.41 -15.35
CA VAL A 82 -7.00 3.09 -16.35
C VAL A 82 -6.30 2.43 -17.52
N HIS A 83 -6.68 1.19 -17.82
CA HIS A 83 -6.17 0.37 -18.92
C HIS A 83 -7.33 -0.09 -19.79
N ASP A 84 -7.37 0.40 -21.02
CA ASP A 84 -8.25 -0.14 -22.05
C ASP A 84 -7.60 -1.39 -22.65
N LYS A 85 -8.12 -2.55 -22.26
CA LYS A 85 -7.64 -3.86 -22.74
C LYS A 85 -7.96 -4.15 -24.21
N VAL A 86 -8.89 -3.41 -24.82
CA VAL A 86 -9.24 -3.58 -26.24
C VAL A 86 -8.17 -2.96 -27.13
N THR A 87 -7.71 -1.77 -26.77
CA THR A 87 -6.68 -1.04 -27.52
C THR A 87 -5.27 -1.22 -26.95
N ASP A 88 -5.15 -1.87 -25.79
CA ASP A 88 -3.94 -2.02 -24.98
C ASP A 88 -3.27 -0.67 -24.64
N GLN A 89 -4.10 0.29 -24.24
CA GLN A 89 -3.68 1.65 -23.93
C GLN A 89 -4.02 2.03 -22.49
N PHE A 90 -3.19 2.89 -21.91
CA PHE A 90 -3.37 3.45 -20.59
C PHE A 90 -3.70 4.93 -20.67
N ILE A 91 -4.44 5.43 -19.67
CA ILE A 91 -4.62 6.87 -19.52
C ILE A 91 -3.40 7.49 -18.85
N ARG A 92 -2.87 8.54 -19.48
CA ARG A 92 -1.90 9.46 -18.92
C ARG A 92 -2.54 10.82 -18.66
N ILE A 93 -2.01 11.51 -17.65
CA ILE A 93 -2.36 12.89 -17.34
C ILE A 93 -1.09 13.73 -17.42
N GLU A 94 -1.05 14.69 -18.33
CA GLU A 94 0.05 15.66 -18.45
C GLU A 94 -0.54 17.04 -18.70
N HIS A 95 0.01 18.08 -18.08
CA HIS A 95 -0.47 19.47 -18.20
C HIS A 95 -2.00 19.63 -18.04
N HIS A 96 -2.60 18.89 -17.10
CA HIS A 96 -4.06 18.86 -16.85
C HIS A 96 -4.92 18.27 -17.98
N GLN A 97 -4.31 17.63 -18.97
CA GLN A 97 -5.01 16.93 -20.05
C GLN A 97 -4.85 15.42 -19.91
N THR A 98 -5.88 14.68 -20.33
CA THR A 98 -5.86 13.23 -20.38
C THR A 98 -5.61 12.75 -21.81
N TRP A 99 -4.79 11.71 -21.97
CA TRP A 99 -4.58 11.07 -23.26
C TRP A 99 -4.26 9.58 -23.11
N TRP A 100 -4.48 8.84 -24.19
CA TRP A 100 -4.15 7.42 -24.27
C TRP A 100 -2.69 7.21 -24.69
N SER A 101 -2.03 6.25 -24.06
CA SER A 101 -0.64 5.90 -24.33
C SER A 101 -0.40 4.40 -24.14
N PHE A 102 0.47 3.82 -24.94
CA PHE A 102 0.91 2.43 -24.76
C PHE A 102 1.82 2.24 -23.55
N ASN A 103 2.35 3.32 -22.97
CA ASN A 103 3.22 3.24 -21.80
C ASN A 103 2.40 3.40 -20.51
N PRO A 104 2.56 2.50 -19.53
CA PRO A 104 1.94 2.66 -18.22
C PRO A 104 2.27 4.03 -17.61
N PRO A 105 1.30 4.73 -17.01
CA PRO A 105 1.54 6.00 -16.36
C PRO A 105 2.28 5.78 -15.04
N ASN A 106 3.16 6.72 -14.67
CA ASN A 106 3.72 6.81 -13.32
C ASN A 106 2.76 7.50 -12.33
N TYR A 107 1.59 7.95 -12.81
CA TYR A 107 0.62 8.67 -12.00
C TYR A 107 -0.60 7.79 -11.76
N LEU A 108 -0.78 7.40 -10.49
CA LEU A 108 -1.87 6.55 -10.04
C LEU A 108 -2.87 7.37 -9.21
N LYS A 109 -4.14 6.99 -9.26
CA LYS A 109 -5.22 7.63 -8.49
C LYS A 109 -6.06 6.58 -7.81
N THR A 110 -6.78 7.00 -6.79
CA THR A 110 -7.76 6.14 -6.13
C THR A 110 -8.93 5.90 -7.08
N LYS A 111 -9.71 4.83 -6.87
CA LYS A 111 -10.87 4.52 -7.72
C LYS A 111 -11.78 5.74 -7.84
N GLN A 112 -12.09 6.39 -6.73
CA GLN A 112 -13.03 7.53 -6.71
C GLN A 112 -12.50 8.73 -7.50
N GLN A 113 -11.20 9.04 -7.36
CA GLN A 113 -10.56 10.11 -8.13
C GLN A 113 -10.57 9.85 -9.65
N TRP A 114 -10.47 8.60 -10.09
CA TRP A 114 -10.62 8.26 -11.52
C TRP A 114 -12.05 8.45 -12.01
N LEU A 115 -13.02 8.01 -11.21
CA LEU A 115 -14.45 8.13 -11.56
C LEU A 115 -14.93 9.58 -11.54
N GLU A 116 -14.32 10.45 -10.74
CA GLU A 116 -14.54 11.91 -10.78
C GLU A 116 -14.06 12.54 -12.11
N ILE A 117 -13.00 12.00 -12.72
CA ILE A 117 -12.54 12.45 -14.04
C ILE A 117 -13.52 11.96 -15.13
N ASN A 118 -13.81 10.65 -15.14
CA ASN A 118 -14.76 10.06 -16.06
C ASN A 118 -15.33 8.75 -15.49
N PRO A 119 -16.65 8.67 -15.22
CA PRO A 119 -17.29 7.44 -14.74
C PRO A 119 -17.13 6.25 -15.70
N ALA A 120 -16.95 6.49 -17.01
CA ALA A 120 -16.75 5.44 -17.99
C ALA A 120 -15.43 4.68 -17.81
N TYR A 121 -14.53 5.14 -16.94
CA TYR A 121 -13.29 4.44 -16.61
C TYR A 121 -13.49 3.23 -15.71
N GLU A 122 -14.64 3.10 -15.03
CA GLU A 122 -14.89 2.00 -14.08
C GLU A 122 -14.53 0.59 -14.59
N PRO A 123 -14.97 0.14 -15.78
CA PRO A 123 -14.63 -1.19 -16.29
C PRO A 123 -13.16 -1.33 -16.72
N MET A 124 -12.45 -0.21 -16.88
CA MET A 124 -11.05 -0.14 -17.30
C MET A 124 -10.10 0.09 -16.12
N LEU A 125 -10.61 0.18 -14.89
CA LEU A 125 -9.77 0.32 -13.71
C LEU A 125 -9.02 -0.98 -13.45
N GLU A 126 -7.70 -0.88 -13.53
CA GLU A 126 -6.79 -1.93 -13.13
C GLU A 126 -6.20 -1.53 -11.77
N GLU A 127 -6.46 -2.36 -10.75
CA GLU A 127 -5.77 -2.24 -9.48
C GLU A 127 -4.29 -2.43 -9.75
N VAL A 128 -3.48 -1.42 -9.43
CA VAL A 128 -2.05 -1.60 -9.45
C VAL A 128 -1.74 -2.32 -8.15
N GLU A 129 -1.65 -3.66 -8.23
CA GLU A 129 -0.97 -4.42 -7.18
C GLU A 129 0.45 -3.86 -7.10
N GLU A 130 0.72 -3.12 -6.03
CA GLU A 130 2.08 -2.77 -5.68
C GLU A 130 2.73 -3.92 -4.89
#